data_AF-A0A1F2VKG2-F1
#
_entry.id   AF-A0A1F2VKG2-F1
#
_cell.length_a   1.000
_cell.length_b   1.000
_cell.length_c   1.000
_cell.angle_alpha   90.00
_cell.angle_beta   90.00
_cell.angle_gamma   90.00
#
_symmetry.space_group_name_H-M   'P 1'
#
loop_
_entity.id
_entity.type
_entity.pdbx_description
1 polymer ?
#
loop_
_entity_poly.entity_id
_entity_poly.type
_entity_poly.pdbx_seq_one_letter_code
_entity_poly.pdbx_strand_id
1 'polypeptide(L)'
;MEEKIPRQELWCRQYRAERYMRGLTTAELDQRFADVMSNFSTLTDDGKFAPGRVADGKVADGWIEKFAHLMEEYAIRGFGVPAADTIRQQLAIPDRRGLELALSVKAQLPNGFPEKFTLFKYAKRQYLEPLLQRGELRLSPASSFSDPSLNFSTRDNELVFEKIVGHKRQCIFSKTDFFAFCTSWIPNNRLVADFNADSVLVISDPHEFFRRLCTAFNRPDFSILFDRVTYVDPLLLDNHVPESLFLWKHMRFAYQFEHRLVMVPQTPVGKLEYQHLVLGGISDIAKLCCG
;
A
#
# COMPACT_ATOMS: atom_id res chain seq x y z
N MET A 1 -34.63 26.11 9.28
CA MET A 1 -34.41 25.02 10.25
C MET A 1 -33.68 23.94 9.47
N GLU A 2 -32.36 23.83 9.63
CA GLU A 2 -31.58 22.80 8.92
C GLU A 2 -32.00 21.41 9.41
N GLU A 3 -32.47 20.59 8.48
CA GLU A 3 -32.85 19.21 8.74
C GLU A 3 -31.59 18.41 9.09
N LYS A 4 -31.53 17.85 10.30
CA LYS A 4 -30.41 16.99 10.72
C LYS A 4 -30.61 15.60 10.13
N ILE A 5 -29.95 15.33 9.01
CA ILE A 5 -29.98 14.02 8.34
C ILE A 5 -28.92 13.10 8.96
N PRO A 6 -29.23 11.83 9.27
CA PRO A 6 -28.24 10.84 9.71
C PRO A 6 -27.09 10.67 8.70
N ARG A 7 -25.86 10.49 9.18
CA ARG A 7 -24.67 10.38 8.31
C ARG A 7 -24.78 9.26 7.26
N GLN A 8 -25.33 8.13 7.65
CA GLN A 8 -25.60 7.01 6.75
C GLN A 8 -26.54 7.40 5.61
N GLU A 9 -27.61 8.14 5.92
CA GLU A 9 -28.57 8.58 4.92
C GLU A 9 -27.97 9.63 3.97
N LEU A 10 -27.13 10.53 4.49
CA LEU A 10 -26.37 11.47 3.66
C LEU A 10 -25.50 10.71 2.64
N TRP A 11 -24.73 9.71 3.07
CA TRP A 11 -23.90 8.89 2.18
C TRP A 11 -24.72 8.10 1.15
N CYS A 12 -25.84 7.49 1.56
CA CYS A 12 -26.76 6.84 0.62
C CYS A 12 -27.28 7.82 -0.44
N ARG A 13 -27.66 9.05 -0.04
CA ARG A 13 -28.12 10.11 -0.97
C ARG A 13 -27.00 10.53 -1.93
N GLN A 14 -25.77 10.70 -1.43
CA GLN A 14 -24.59 11.02 -2.25
C GLN A 14 -24.30 9.91 -3.28
N TYR A 15 -24.31 8.65 -2.84
CA TYR A 15 -24.10 7.52 -3.74
C TYR A 15 -25.18 7.40 -4.82
N ARG A 16 -26.45 7.63 -4.47
CA ARG A 16 -27.55 7.61 -5.45
C ARG A 16 -27.42 8.74 -6.48
N ALA A 17 -26.94 9.91 -6.07
CA ALA A 17 -26.69 11.03 -6.97
C ALA A 17 -25.57 10.72 -7.97
N GLU A 18 -24.53 10.02 -7.53
CA GLU A 18 -23.40 9.62 -8.37
C GLU A 18 -23.08 8.13 -8.19
N ARG A 19 -23.88 7.28 -8.85
CA ARG A 19 -23.83 5.81 -8.72
C ARG A 19 -22.61 5.21 -9.44
N TYR A 20 -21.41 5.53 -8.97
CA TYR A 20 -20.14 5.23 -9.64
C TYR A 20 -19.84 3.73 -9.76
N MET A 21 -20.44 2.86 -8.92
CA MET A 21 -20.26 1.40 -9.02
C MET A 21 -21.25 0.73 -9.98
N ARG A 22 -22.15 1.48 -10.63
CA ARG A 22 -23.20 0.91 -11.51
C ARG A 22 -22.66 -0.02 -12.62
N GLY A 23 -21.42 0.16 -13.03
CA GLY A 23 -20.82 -0.63 -14.11
C GLY A 23 -19.95 -1.81 -13.68
N LEU A 24 -19.78 -2.00 -12.37
CA LEU A 24 -19.17 -3.21 -11.83
C LEU A 24 -20.11 -4.40 -11.99
N THR A 25 -19.56 -5.54 -12.37
CA THR A 25 -20.17 -6.87 -12.21
C THR A 25 -20.30 -7.23 -10.73
N THR A 26 -21.05 -8.29 -10.41
CA THR A 26 -21.15 -8.77 -9.02
C THR A 26 -19.79 -9.21 -8.48
N ALA A 27 -18.98 -9.92 -9.27
CA ALA A 27 -17.65 -10.35 -8.84
C ALA A 27 -16.71 -9.16 -8.56
N GLU A 28 -16.74 -8.11 -9.38
CA GLU A 28 -15.97 -6.87 -9.13
C GLU A 28 -16.48 -6.13 -7.88
N LEU A 29 -17.80 -6.14 -7.64
CA LEU A 29 -18.40 -5.54 -6.44
C LEU A 29 -17.97 -6.30 -5.16
N ASP A 30 -17.95 -7.63 -5.22
CA ASP A 30 -17.50 -8.50 -4.12
C ASP A 30 -16.01 -8.29 -3.83
N GLN A 31 -15.18 -8.19 -4.87
CA GLN A 31 -13.76 -7.85 -4.70
C GLN A 31 -13.60 -6.45 -4.09
N ARG A 32 -14.40 -5.46 -4.51
CA ARG A 32 -14.38 -4.13 -3.91
C ARG A 32 -14.81 -4.15 -2.44
N PHE A 33 -15.77 -4.99 -2.09
CA PHE A 33 -16.15 -5.22 -0.69
C PHE A 33 -14.95 -5.76 0.10
N ALA A 34 -14.25 -6.77 -0.42
CA ALA A 34 -13.03 -7.29 0.21
C ALA A 34 -11.93 -6.23 0.33
N ASP A 35 -11.72 -5.39 -0.68
CA ASP A 35 -10.73 -4.32 -0.67
C ASP A 35 -11.05 -3.27 0.41
N VAL A 36 -12.31 -2.81 0.50
CA VAL A 36 -12.76 -1.85 1.53
C VAL A 36 -12.61 -2.44 2.93
N MET A 37 -13.02 -3.70 3.12
CA MET A 37 -12.89 -4.39 4.41
C MET A 37 -11.42 -4.62 4.80
N SER A 38 -10.55 -4.93 3.83
CA SER A 38 -9.12 -5.10 4.06
C SER A 38 -8.46 -3.80 4.50
N ASN A 39 -8.89 -2.65 3.98
CA ASN A 39 -8.35 -1.34 4.38
C ASN A 39 -8.97 -0.82 5.67
N PHE A 40 -10.24 -1.16 5.92
CA PHE A 40 -10.91 -0.85 7.17
C PHE A 40 -10.37 -1.65 8.35
N SER A 41 -9.85 -2.86 8.13
CA SER A 41 -9.44 -3.76 9.21
C SER A 41 -7.95 -3.64 9.53
N THR A 42 -7.61 -3.66 10.81
CA THR A 42 -6.23 -3.80 11.31
C THR A 42 -6.15 -4.86 12.40
N LEU A 43 -4.93 -5.25 12.77
CA LEU A 43 -4.63 -6.13 13.89
C LEU A 43 -4.12 -5.30 15.06
N THR A 44 -4.84 -5.34 16.18
CA THR A 44 -4.45 -4.69 17.44
C THR A 44 -3.30 -5.43 18.11
N ASP A 45 -2.75 -4.82 19.17
CA ASP A 45 -1.63 -5.42 19.93
C ASP A 45 -2.06 -6.65 20.74
N ASP A 46 -3.35 -6.79 21.08
CA ASP A 46 -3.92 -8.01 21.64
C ASP A 46 -4.37 -9.03 20.56
N GLY A 47 -3.98 -8.80 19.30
CA GLY A 47 -4.25 -9.70 18.18
C GLY A 47 -5.72 -9.78 17.79
N LYS A 48 -6.52 -8.75 18.07
CA LYS A 48 -7.92 -8.66 17.66
C LYS A 48 -8.07 -7.82 16.39
N PHE A 49 -9.17 -8.05 15.68
CA PHE A 49 -9.56 -7.18 14.57
C PHE A 49 -10.16 -5.89 15.13
N ALA A 50 -9.69 -4.77 14.61
CA ALA A 50 -10.25 -3.46 14.91
C ALA A 50 -10.31 -2.60 13.64
N PRO A 51 -11.11 -1.52 13.64
CA PRO A 51 -11.00 -0.48 12.62
C PRO A 51 -9.57 0.09 12.58
N GLY A 52 -8.97 0.10 11.40
CA GLY A 52 -7.65 0.66 11.14
C GLY A 52 -7.64 2.18 11.30
N ARG A 53 -6.50 2.72 11.73
CA ARG A 53 -6.24 4.16 11.66
C ARG A 53 -5.92 4.55 10.22
N VAL A 54 -6.44 5.66 9.75
CA VAL A 54 -5.93 6.32 8.53
C VAL A 54 -4.69 7.14 8.93
N ALA A 55 -3.79 7.34 7.97
CA ALA A 55 -2.52 8.08 8.07
C ALA A 55 -2.53 9.33 8.99
N ASP A 56 -3.64 10.06 9.09
CA ASP A 56 -3.74 11.34 9.80
C ASP A 56 -4.47 11.28 11.15
N GLY A 57 -4.60 10.09 11.75
CA GLY A 57 -5.16 9.93 13.10
C GLY A 57 -6.66 10.24 13.23
N LYS A 58 -7.33 10.65 12.15
CA LYS A 58 -8.79 10.72 12.03
C LYS A 58 -9.33 9.37 11.55
N VAL A 59 -10.49 9.01 12.11
CA VAL A 59 -11.20 7.74 11.88
C VAL A 59 -11.35 7.44 10.39
N ALA A 60 -11.49 6.15 10.10
CA ALA A 60 -11.87 5.47 8.86
C ALA A 60 -13.11 6.01 8.10
N ASP A 61 -13.47 7.29 8.24
CA ASP A 61 -14.67 7.91 7.67
C ASP A 61 -14.77 7.68 6.15
N GLY A 62 -13.66 7.79 5.41
CA GLY A 62 -13.64 7.51 3.98
C GLY A 62 -13.87 6.04 3.62
N TRP A 63 -13.48 5.09 4.48
CA TRP A 63 -13.75 3.66 4.29
C TRP A 63 -15.16 3.29 4.72
N ILE A 64 -15.66 3.88 5.80
CA ILE A 64 -17.04 3.70 6.27
C ILE A 64 -18.02 4.27 5.24
N GLU A 65 -17.72 5.42 4.65
CA GLU A 65 -18.48 5.98 3.52
C GLU A 65 -18.49 5.03 2.33
N LYS A 66 -17.33 4.52 1.90
CA LYS A 66 -17.25 3.52 0.82
C LYS A 66 -18.03 2.25 1.14
N PHE A 67 -18.00 1.81 2.40
CA PHE A 67 -18.79 0.68 2.88
C PHE A 67 -20.30 0.98 2.79
N ALA A 68 -20.74 2.16 3.22
CA ALA A 68 -22.12 2.60 3.09
C ALA A 68 -22.59 2.62 1.62
N HIS A 69 -21.74 3.13 0.72
CA HIS A 69 -22.02 3.13 -0.72
C HIS A 69 -22.13 1.71 -1.28
N LEU A 70 -21.27 0.77 -0.83
CA LEU A 70 -21.33 -0.64 -1.22
C LEU A 70 -22.64 -1.28 -0.78
N MET A 71 -23.03 -1.09 0.48
CA MET A 71 -24.29 -1.60 1.02
C MET A 71 -25.50 -1.06 0.24
N GLU A 72 -25.48 0.22 -0.11
CA GLU A 72 -26.50 0.84 -0.93
C GLU A 72 -26.53 0.24 -2.35
N GLU A 73 -25.38 -0.04 -2.96
CA GLU A 73 -25.32 -0.68 -4.27
C GLU A 73 -25.87 -2.11 -4.27
N TYR A 74 -25.57 -2.91 -3.24
CA TYR A 74 -26.17 -4.24 -3.06
C TYR A 74 -27.69 -4.14 -2.93
N ALA A 75 -28.18 -3.21 -2.10
CA ALA A 75 -29.61 -2.97 -1.90
C ALA A 75 -30.32 -2.57 -3.21
N ILE A 76 -29.76 -1.63 -3.97
CA ILE A 76 -30.32 -1.20 -5.26
C ILE A 76 -30.38 -2.37 -6.27
N ARG A 77 -29.38 -3.26 -6.25
CA ARG A 77 -29.35 -4.44 -7.14
C ARG A 77 -30.26 -5.59 -6.66
N GLY A 78 -30.85 -5.48 -5.47
CA GLY A 78 -31.65 -6.55 -4.87
C GLY A 78 -30.83 -7.76 -4.43
N PHE A 79 -29.52 -7.58 -4.21
CA PHE A 79 -28.62 -8.65 -3.73
C PHE A 79 -28.35 -8.50 -2.24
N GLY A 80 -28.11 -9.61 -1.57
CA GLY A 80 -27.49 -9.61 -0.25
C GLY A 80 -26.00 -9.29 -0.34
N VAL A 81 -25.38 -8.98 0.80
CA VAL A 81 -23.91 -8.92 0.90
C VAL A 81 -23.30 -10.28 0.53
N PRO A 82 -22.02 -10.30 0.07
CA PRO A 82 -21.42 -11.54 -0.40
C PRO A 82 -21.30 -12.57 0.73
N ALA A 83 -21.35 -13.85 0.38
CA ALA A 83 -21.17 -14.92 1.36
C ALA A 83 -19.77 -14.84 2.01
N ALA A 84 -19.68 -15.19 3.29
CA ALA A 84 -18.41 -15.09 4.03
C ALA A 84 -17.26 -15.85 3.37
N ASP A 85 -17.53 -17.02 2.77
CA ASP A 85 -16.52 -17.83 2.09
C ASP A 85 -15.99 -17.16 0.81
N THR A 86 -16.86 -16.48 0.05
CA THR A 86 -16.46 -15.68 -1.12
C THR A 86 -15.51 -14.57 -0.70
N ILE A 87 -15.83 -13.88 0.40
CA ILE A 87 -15.04 -12.76 0.90
C ILE A 87 -13.70 -13.25 1.48
N ARG A 88 -13.68 -14.38 2.20
CA ARG A 88 -12.46 -14.94 2.81
C ARG A 88 -11.37 -15.24 1.79
N GLN A 89 -11.72 -15.64 0.57
CA GLN A 89 -10.75 -15.93 -0.49
C GLN A 89 -10.14 -14.67 -1.11
N GLN A 90 -10.79 -13.51 -0.94
CA GLN A 90 -10.43 -12.24 -1.57
C GLN A 90 -9.84 -11.22 -0.57
N LEU A 91 -10.06 -11.43 0.72
CA LEU A 91 -9.57 -10.56 1.79
C LEU A 91 -8.07 -10.75 2.05
N ALA A 92 -7.37 -9.63 2.16
CA ALA A 92 -6.11 -9.58 2.92
C ALA A 92 -6.44 -9.51 4.42
N ILE A 93 -6.87 -10.64 5.00
CA ILE A 93 -7.22 -10.72 6.42
C ILE A 93 -5.95 -10.52 7.26
N PRO A 94 -5.95 -9.56 8.19
CA PRO A 94 -4.85 -9.43 9.13
C PRO A 94 -4.60 -10.76 9.87
N ASP A 95 -3.38 -11.27 9.74
CA ASP A 95 -2.99 -12.54 10.33
C ASP A 95 -2.12 -12.30 11.57
N ARG A 96 -2.33 -13.12 12.61
CA ARG A 96 -1.54 -13.07 13.85
C ARG A 96 -0.11 -13.55 13.67
N ARG A 97 0.21 -14.24 12.57
CA ARG A 97 1.57 -14.64 12.23
C ARG A 97 2.47 -13.40 12.21
N GLY A 98 3.54 -13.43 13.01
CA GLY A 98 4.45 -12.29 13.11
C GLY A 98 3.98 -11.13 13.99
N LEU A 99 2.87 -11.29 14.73
CA LEU A 99 2.44 -10.30 15.72
C LEU A 99 3.52 -10.07 16.79
N GLU A 100 4.17 -11.13 17.27
CA GLU A 100 5.27 -11.03 18.24
C GLU A 100 6.42 -10.14 17.72
N LEU A 101 6.81 -10.31 16.46
CA LEU A 101 7.78 -9.45 15.80
C LEU A 101 7.27 -8.00 15.67
N ALA A 102 6.01 -7.81 15.27
CA ALA A 102 5.46 -6.46 15.19
C ALA A 102 5.44 -5.75 16.55
N LEU A 103 5.10 -6.47 17.61
CA LEU A 103 5.14 -5.95 18.99
C LEU A 103 6.57 -5.66 19.44
N SER A 104 7.54 -6.53 19.09
CA SER A 104 8.94 -6.30 19.42
C SER A 104 9.52 -5.07 18.72
N VAL A 105 9.09 -4.79 17.48
CA VAL A 105 9.41 -3.54 16.77
C VAL A 105 8.83 -2.34 17.53
N LYS A 106 7.54 -2.36 17.87
CA LYS A 106 6.89 -1.26 18.59
C LYS A 106 7.50 -0.99 19.96
N ALA A 107 7.85 -2.03 20.71
CA ALA A 107 8.50 -1.91 22.01
C ALA A 107 9.88 -1.23 21.94
N GLN A 108 10.52 -1.24 20.77
CA GLN A 108 11.80 -0.59 20.53
C GLN A 108 11.66 0.86 20.02
N LEU A 109 10.45 1.31 19.69
CA LEU A 109 10.18 2.69 19.29
C LEU A 109 9.90 3.55 20.53
N PRO A 110 10.47 4.76 20.65
CA PRO A 110 10.11 5.70 21.71
C PRO A 110 8.60 5.96 21.64
N ASN A 111 7.87 5.75 22.73
CA ASN A 111 6.40 5.95 22.81
C ASN A 111 5.55 5.09 21.86
N GLY A 112 6.10 4.00 21.29
CA GLY A 112 5.38 3.08 20.39
C GLY A 112 5.14 3.60 18.97
N PHE A 113 5.27 4.92 18.74
CA PHE A 113 5.28 5.56 17.43
C PHE A 113 6.47 6.51 17.32
N PRO A 114 7.18 6.51 16.18
CA PRO A 114 8.36 7.34 16.05
C PRO A 114 7.95 8.82 15.99
N GLU A 115 8.48 9.63 16.90
CA GLU A 115 8.29 11.10 16.90
C GLU A 115 8.92 11.77 15.66
N LYS A 116 9.88 11.09 15.04
CA LYS A 116 10.59 11.52 13.83
C LYS A 116 10.21 10.65 12.64
N PHE A 117 10.27 11.21 11.44
CA PHE A 117 10.06 10.47 10.20
C PHE A 117 10.98 9.23 10.16
N THR A 118 10.37 8.04 10.17
CA THR A 118 11.02 6.73 10.27
C THR A 118 10.40 5.80 9.25
N LEU A 119 11.22 4.95 8.62
CA LEU A 119 10.75 3.98 7.64
C LEU A 119 10.89 2.55 8.15
N PHE A 120 9.98 1.69 7.70
CA PHE A 120 9.91 0.28 8.09
C PHE A 120 9.96 -0.60 6.83
N LYS A 121 10.98 -1.45 6.72
CA LYS A 121 11.09 -2.45 5.65
C LYS A 121 10.82 -3.84 6.21
N TYR A 122 9.72 -4.44 5.78
CA TYR A 122 9.36 -5.82 6.10
C TYR A 122 9.94 -6.76 5.03
N ALA A 123 10.78 -7.70 5.42
CA ALA A 123 11.34 -8.70 4.51
C ALA A 123 11.97 -9.87 5.28
N LYS A 124 12.54 -10.83 4.54
CA LYS A 124 13.35 -11.90 5.13
C LYS A 124 14.68 -11.37 5.65
N ARG A 125 15.13 -11.86 6.81
CA ARG A 125 16.41 -11.55 7.46
C ARG A 125 17.59 -11.69 6.51
N GLN A 126 17.59 -12.76 5.70
CA GLN A 126 18.65 -13.03 4.72
C GLN A 126 18.88 -11.88 3.73
N TYR A 127 17.90 -11.00 3.52
CA TYR A 127 18.03 -9.81 2.68
C TYR A 127 18.33 -8.55 3.50
N LEU A 128 17.78 -8.43 4.71
CA LEU A 128 17.93 -7.22 5.54
C LEU A 128 19.24 -7.16 6.32
N GLU A 129 19.80 -8.30 6.71
CA GLU A 129 21.06 -8.36 7.44
C GLU A 129 22.27 -7.93 6.58
N PRO A 130 22.41 -8.39 5.31
CA PRO A 130 23.38 -7.82 4.38
C PRO A 130 23.22 -6.32 4.14
N LEU A 131 21.97 -5.86 3.99
CA LEU A 131 21.68 -4.43 3.83
C LEU A 131 22.14 -3.65 5.06
N LEU A 132 21.83 -4.12 6.27
CA LEU A 132 22.22 -3.46 7.51
C LEU A 132 23.75 -3.39 7.69
N GLN A 133 24.44 -4.51 7.47
CA GLN A 133 25.85 -4.66 7.81
C GLN A 133 26.79 -4.13 6.73
N ARG A 134 26.45 -4.37 5.45
CA ARG A 134 27.33 -4.08 4.30
C ARG A 134 26.73 -3.06 3.33
N GLY A 135 25.45 -2.71 3.50
CA GLY A 135 24.75 -1.83 2.56
C GLY A 135 24.35 -2.53 1.27
N GLU A 136 24.30 -3.87 1.25
CA GLU A 136 23.94 -4.63 0.05
C GLU A 136 22.44 -4.50 -0.22
N LEU A 137 22.09 -3.78 -1.29
CA LEU A 137 20.70 -3.56 -1.69
C LEU A 137 20.47 -4.07 -3.12
N ARG A 138 19.41 -4.85 -3.31
CA ARG A 138 18.88 -5.15 -4.64
C ARG A 138 17.70 -4.24 -4.95
N LEU A 139 17.82 -3.45 -6.01
CA LEU A 139 16.72 -2.70 -6.60
C LEU A 139 15.94 -3.59 -7.55
N SER A 140 14.62 -3.62 -7.38
CA SER A 140 13.71 -4.37 -8.22
C SER A 140 13.05 -3.44 -9.26
N PRO A 141 12.95 -3.85 -10.52
CA PRO A 141 12.20 -3.11 -11.53
C PRO A 141 10.69 -3.22 -11.25
N ALA A 142 9.93 -2.19 -11.59
CA ALA A 142 8.48 -2.12 -11.38
C ALA A 142 7.77 -3.28 -12.11
N SER A 143 8.26 -3.66 -13.29
CA SER A 143 7.80 -4.84 -14.03
C SER A 143 7.84 -6.15 -13.23
N SER A 144 8.77 -6.31 -12.28
CA SER A 144 8.91 -7.54 -11.49
C SER A 144 7.77 -7.78 -10.49
N PHE A 145 7.04 -6.74 -10.08
CA PHE A 145 5.94 -6.87 -9.12
C PHE A 145 4.67 -7.50 -9.73
N SER A 146 4.63 -7.66 -11.05
CA SER A 146 3.53 -8.33 -11.76
C SER A 146 3.60 -9.86 -11.73
N ASP A 147 4.68 -10.43 -11.18
CA ASP A 147 4.93 -11.88 -11.13
C ASP A 147 3.79 -12.63 -10.41
N PRO A 148 3.18 -13.63 -11.06
CA PRO A 148 2.05 -14.38 -10.49
C PRO A 148 2.40 -15.24 -9.28
N SER A 149 3.68 -15.53 -9.04
CA SER A 149 4.16 -16.25 -7.85
C SER A 149 4.20 -15.38 -6.58
N LEU A 150 4.12 -14.06 -6.74
CA LEU A 150 4.04 -13.13 -5.61
C LEU A 150 2.69 -13.27 -4.91
N ASN A 151 2.73 -13.07 -3.59
CA ASN A 151 1.52 -13.09 -2.78
C ASN A 151 0.62 -11.88 -3.08
N PHE A 152 -0.63 -11.96 -2.64
CA PHE A 152 -1.64 -10.92 -2.89
C PHE A 152 -1.19 -9.51 -2.50
N SER A 153 -0.47 -9.37 -1.38
CA SER A 153 -0.04 -8.08 -0.84
C SER A 153 1.15 -7.46 -1.59
N THR A 154 1.90 -8.27 -2.35
CA THR A 154 3.08 -7.82 -3.11
C THR A 154 2.81 -7.74 -4.61
N ARG A 155 1.90 -8.58 -5.13
CA ARG A 155 1.59 -8.65 -6.55
C ARG A 155 0.83 -7.41 -7.02
N ASP A 156 1.49 -6.56 -7.78
CA ASP A 156 0.92 -5.35 -8.34
C ASP A 156 1.46 -5.07 -9.75
N ASN A 157 0.59 -4.61 -10.64
CA ASN A 157 1.03 -4.16 -11.96
C ASN A 157 1.37 -2.68 -11.89
N GLU A 158 2.55 -2.38 -11.34
CA GLU A 158 3.05 -1.01 -11.12
C GLU A 158 3.15 -0.17 -12.41
N LEU A 159 3.09 -0.81 -13.58
CA LEU A 159 3.18 -0.17 -14.89
C LEU A 159 1.82 0.10 -15.54
N VAL A 160 0.72 -0.43 -14.97
CA VAL A 160 -0.62 -0.30 -15.54
C VAL A 160 -1.62 0.02 -14.45
N PHE A 161 -2.34 1.13 -14.60
CA PHE A 161 -3.45 1.48 -13.73
C PHE A 161 -4.77 1.38 -14.50
N GLU A 162 -5.73 0.61 -13.99
CA GLU A 162 -7.07 0.53 -14.59
C GLU A 162 -8.02 1.55 -13.96
N LYS A 163 -8.55 2.44 -14.78
CA LYS A 163 -9.65 3.36 -14.44
C LYS A 163 -10.98 2.78 -14.93
N ILE A 164 -12.02 2.88 -14.11
CA ILE A 164 -13.35 2.38 -14.43
C ILE A 164 -14.35 3.55 -14.36
N VAL A 165 -15.07 3.81 -15.46
CA VAL A 165 -16.10 4.85 -15.54
C VAL A 165 -17.39 4.25 -16.09
N GLY A 166 -18.36 4.01 -15.19
CA GLY A 166 -19.52 3.20 -15.54
C GLY A 166 -19.06 1.84 -16.05
N HIS A 167 -19.47 1.45 -17.26
CA HIS A 167 -19.09 0.18 -17.87
C HIS A 167 -17.77 0.24 -18.67
N LYS A 168 -17.14 1.40 -18.78
CA LYS A 168 -15.90 1.55 -19.56
C LYS A 168 -14.69 1.30 -18.66
N ARG A 169 -13.75 0.50 -19.16
CA ARG A 169 -12.44 0.25 -18.54
C ARG A 169 -11.39 0.93 -19.39
N GLN A 170 -10.49 1.67 -18.76
CA GLN A 170 -9.40 2.37 -19.41
C GLN A 170 -8.11 2.05 -18.68
N CYS A 171 -7.16 1.44 -19.40
CA CYS A 171 -5.82 1.24 -18.88
C CYS A 171 -4.97 2.48 -19.14
N ILE A 172 -4.33 2.97 -18.09
CA ILE A 172 -3.29 4.00 -18.12
C ILE A 172 -1.97 3.25 -18.01
N PHE A 173 -1.05 3.51 -18.94
CA PHE A 173 0.23 2.82 -19.01
C PHE A 173 1.36 3.77 -18.59
N SER A 174 2.28 3.27 -17.79
CA SER A 174 3.56 3.93 -17.58
C SER A 174 4.32 3.99 -18.91
N LYS A 175 4.93 5.13 -19.20
CA LYS A 175 5.77 5.30 -20.40
C LYS A 175 7.09 4.53 -20.30
N THR A 176 7.51 4.16 -19.09
CA THR A 176 8.79 3.50 -18.82
C THR A 176 8.68 2.55 -17.63
N ASP A 177 9.52 1.53 -17.63
CA ASP A 177 9.87 0.79 -16.42
C ASP A 177 10.74 1.68 -15.50
N PHE A 178 10.76 1.37 -14.21
CA PHE A 178 11.47 2.14 -13.19
C PHE A 178 11.89 1.23 -12.03
N PHE A 179 12.89 1.63 -11.24
CA PHE A 179 13.22 0.92 -10.02
C PHE A 179 12.38 1.44 -8.86
N ALA A 180 11.93 0.54 -7.98
CA ALA A 180 11.22 0.90 -6.76
C ALA A 180 11.85 0.24 -5.53
N PHE A 181 12.13 1.05 -4.52
CA PHE A 181 12.43 0.60 -3.16
C PHE A 181 11.31 1.05 -2.22
N CYS A 182 10.48 0.08 -1.82
CA CYS A 182 9.27 0.34 -1.04
C CYS A 182 9.52 0.09 0.45
N THR A 183 9.05 1.01 1.28
CA THR A 183 9.00 0.92 2.75
C THR A 183 7.61 1.31 3.23
N SER A 184 7.31 1.09 4.50
CA SER A 184 6.14 1.69 5.15
C SER A 184 6.58 2.86 6.01
N TRP A 185 5.80 3.93 6.09
CA TRP A 185 6.09 5.07 6.98
C TRP A 185 5.32 5.01 8.31
N ILE A 186 4.51 3.95 8.52
CA ILE A 186 3.81 3.66 9.78
C ILE A 186 4.04 2.18 10.13
N PRO A 187 4.41 1.84 11.38
CA PRO A 187 4.51 0.44 11.80
C PRO A 187 3.12 -0.19 11.83
N ASN A 188 2.96 -1.37 11.22
CA ASN A 188 1.65 -2.02 11.11
C ASN A 188 1.78 -3.54 11.32
N ASN A 189 1.03 -4.06 12.31
CA ASN A 189 1.13 -5.44 12.78
C ASN A 189 0.86 -6.47 11.68
N ARG A 190 -0.07 -6.15 10.76
CA ARG A 190 -0.42 -7.06 9.65
C ARG A 190 0.70 -7.25 8.63
N LEU A 191 1.60 -6.26 8.48
CA LEU A 191 2.54 -6.24 7.36
C LEU A 191 3.61 -7.31 7.48
N VAL A 192 3.86 -7.80 8.70
CA VAL A 192 4.76 -8.94 8.89
C VAL A 192 4.22 -10.18 8.17
N ALA A 193 2.95 -10.53 8.40
CA ALA A 193 2.31 -11.65 7.69
C ALA A 193 2.13 -11.36 6.20
N ASP A 194 1.64 -10.17 5.84
CA ASP A 194 1.32 -9.79 4.46
C ASP A 194 2.56 -9.88 3.55
N PHE A 195 3.75 -9.52 4.04
CA PHE A 195 5.01 -9.64 3.31
C PHE A 195 5.77 -10.94 3.59
N ASN A 196 5.19 -11.88 4.34
CA ASN A 196 5.87 -13.09 4.81
C ASN A 196 7.25 -12.76 5.42
N ALA A 197 7.32 -11.67 6.17
CA ALA A 197 8.56 -11.20 6.78
C ALA A 197 8.86 -11.98 8.06
N ASP A 198 10.14 -12.21 8.31
CA ASP A 198 10.66 -12.69 9.61
C ASP A 198 11.55 -11.63 10.27
N SER A 199 11.66 -10.46 9.65
CA SER A 199 12.44 -9.33 10.16
C SER A 199 11.88 -8.00 9.66
N VAL A 200 12.12 -6.95 10.44
CA VAL A 200 11.79 -5.57 10.10
C VAL A 200 13.03 -4.71 10.27
N LEU A 201 13.45 -4.03 9.20
CA LEU A 201 14.49 -3.01 9.27
C LEU A 201 13.81 -1.67 9.57
N VAL A 202 14.16 -1.09 10.72
CA VAL A 202 13.71 0.23 11.16
C VAL A 202 14.79 1.23 10.78
N ILE A 203 14.48 2.14 9.85
CA ILE A 203 15.41 3.16 9.36
C ILE A 203 15.06 4.47 10.07
N SER A 204 15.86 4.83 11.07
CA SER A 204 15.64 5.98 11.95
C SER A 204 16.12 7.31 11.36
N ASP A 205 17.00 7.27 10.36
CA ASP A 205 17.38 8.44 9.56
C ASP A 205 17.15 8.18 8.06
N PRO A 206 15.91 8.39 7.57
CA PRO A 206 15.59 8.24 6.16
C PRO A 206 16.36 9.18 5.23
N HIS A 207 16.77 10.36 5.73
CA HIS A 207 17.52 11.33 4.92
C HIS A 207 18.93 10.82 4.62
N GLU A 208 19.64 10.33 5.64
CA GLU A 208 20.97 9.76 5.47
C GLU A 208 20.91 8.45 4.66
N PHE A 209 19.89 7.61 4.88
CA PHE A 209 19.66 6.42 4.07
C PHE A 209 19.50 6.78 2.58
N PHE A 210 18.63 7.75 2.28
CA PHE A 210 18.40 8.24 0.92
C PHE A 210 19.68 8.81 0.31
N ARG A 211 20.43 9.62 1.06
CA ARG A 211 21.70 10.17 0.60
C ARG A 211 22.68 9.08 0.19
N ARG A 212 22.90 8.06 1.02
CA ARG A 212 23.79 6.92 0.71
C ARG A 212 23.32 6.16 -0.51
N LEU A 213 22.01 5.94 -0.63
CA LEU A 213 21.43 5.23 -1.75
C LEU A 213 21.61 6.02 -3.06
N CYS A 214 21.31 7.32 -3.07
CA CYS A 214 21.57 8.18 -4.23
C CYS A 214 23.05 8.21 -4.62
N THR A 215 23.96 8.28 -3.63
CA THR A 215 25.41 8.19 -3.87
C THR A 215 25.82 6.83 -4.46
N ALA A 216 25.27 5.71 -3.96
CA ALA A 216 25.57 4.38 -4.48
C ALA A 216 24.98 4.15 -5.87
N PHE A 217 23.81 4.73 -6.15
CA PHE A 217 23.15 4.62 -7.45
C PHE A 217 23.89 5.46 -8.51
N ASN A 218 24.21 6.73 -8.24
CA ASN A 218 25.00 7.65 -9.08
C ASN A 218 24.80 7.50 -10.61
N ARG A 219 23.54 7.61 -11.06
CA ARG A 219 23.16 7.53 -12.47
C ARG A 219 22.48 8.83 -12.91
N PRO A 220 23.19 9.71 -13.64
CA PRO A 220 22.63 10.99 -14.07
C PRO A 220 21.55 10.85 -15.15
N ASP A 221 21.48 9.70 -15.82
CA ASP A 221 20.45 9.32 -16.79
C ASP A 221 19.13 8.90 -16.12
N PHE A 222 19.04 8.99 -14.80
CA PHE A 222 17.84 8.70 -14.02
C PHE A 222 17.43 9.91 -13.17
N SER A 223 16.12 10.12 -13.07
CA SER A 223 15.50 10.97 -12.06
C SER A 223 15.17 10.13 -10.83
N ILE A 224 15.32 10.72 -9.64
CA ILE A 224 15.02 10.03 -8.37
C ILE A 224 13.87 10.77 -7.70
N LEU A 225 12.83 10.02 -7.31
CA LEU A 225 11.68 10.51 -6.55
C LEU A 225 11.63 9.79 -5.20
N PHE A 226 11.34 10.53 -4.14
CA PHE A 226 11.22 9.98 -2.80
C PHE A 226 9.99 10.58 -2.12
N ASP A 227 8.92 9.80 -2.06
CA ASP A 227 7.65 10.29 -1.51
C ASP A 227 6.71 9.16 -1.08
N ARG A 228 5.63 9.54 -0.40
CA ARG A 228 4.50 8.68 -0.07
C ARG A 228 3.72 8.30 -1.33
N VAL A 229 3.22 7.07 -1.31
CA VAL A 229 2.32 6.59 -2.35
C VAL A 229 0.96 7.27 -2.24
N THR A 230 0.44 7.71 -3.38
CA THR A 230 -0.96 8.13 -3.54
C THR A 230 -1.81 6.91 -3.86
N TYR A 231 -2.72 6.58 -2.96
CA TYR A 231 -3.67 5.49 -3.14
C TYR A 231 -4.90 5.96 -3.90
N VAL A 232 -5.14 5.36 -5.06
CA VAL A 232 -6.16 5.83 -5.99
C VAL A 232 -7.30 4.83 -6.10
N ASP A 233 -8.53 5.32 -5.96
CA ASP A 233 -9.74 4.54 -6.18
C ASP A 233 -10.05 4.53 -7.69
N PRO A 234 -10.01 3.37 -8.37
CA PRO A 234 -10.18 3.29 -9.82
C PRO A 234 -11.53 3.82 -10.32
N LEU A 235 -12.53 3.92 -9.44
CA LEU A 235 -13.87 4.40 -9.79
C LEU A 235 -14.08 5.90 -9.56
N LEU A 236 -13.20 6.53 -8.79
CA LEU A 236 -13.34 7.95 -8.38
C LEU A 236 -12.22 8.82 -8.94
N LEU A 237 -11.48 8.33 -9.93
CA LEU A 237 -10.54 9.15 -10.68
C LEU A 237 -11.29 10.26 -11.42
N ASP A 238 -10.90 11.49 -11.12
CA ASP A 238 -11.29 12.63 -11.94
C ASP A 238 -10.62 12.55 -13.33
N ASN A 239 -10.85 13.57 -14.16
CA ASN A 239 -10.26 13.61 -15.50
C ASN A 239 -8.76 13.98 -15.49
N HIS A 240 -8.18 14.32 -14.33
CA HIS A 240 -6.76 14.67 -14.20
C HIS A 240 -5.96 13.42 -13.86
N VAL A 241 -5.64 12.66 -14.90
CA VAL A 241 -4.63 11.60 -14.80
C VAL A 241 -3.25 12.27 -14.79
N PRO A 242 -2.42 12.09 -13.75
CA PRO A 242 -1.08 12.65 -13.73
C PRO A 242 -0.20 11.96 -14.77
N GLU A 243 0.89 12.64 -15.13
CA GLU A 243 1.77 12.21 -16.20
C GLU A 243 2.53 10.91 -15.91
N SER A 244 2.57 10.46 -14.65
CA SER A 244 3.29 9.24 -14.26
C SER A 244 2.57 8.43 -13.17
N LEU A 245 2.81 7.11 -13.19
CA LEU A 245 2.25 6.14 -12.25
C LEU A 245 3.20 5.78 -11.09
N PHE A 246 4.38 6.40 -11.02
CA PHE A 246 5.49 5.95 -10.16
C PHE A 246 5.16 5.89 -8.66
N LEU A 247 4.33 6.85 -8.22
CA LEU A 247 3.87 6.98 -6.84
C LEU A 247 2.39 6.64 -6.70
N TRP A 248 1.79 6.03 -7.71
CA TRP A 248 0.40 5.62 -7.69
C TRP A 248 0.28 4.16 -7.30
N LYS A 249 -0.74 3.86 -6.51
CA LYS A 249 -1.09 2.49 -6.17
C LYS A 249 -2.57 2.33 -6.04
N HIS A 250 -3.07 1.15 -6.39
CA HIS A 250 -4.48 0.84 -6.23
C HIS A 250 -4.90 0.97 -4.76
N MET A 251 -6.06 1.59 -4.50
CA MET A 251 -6.54 1.86 -3.13
C MET A 251 -6.64 0.62 -2.24
N ARG A 252 -6.75 -0.58 -2.84
CA ARG A 252 -6.77 -1.86 -2.12
C ARG A 252 -5.56 -2.05 -1.21
N PHE A 253 -4.44 -1.39 -1.51
CA PHE A 253 -3.19 -1.47 -0.75
C PHE A 253 -2.99 -0.33 0.25
N ALA A 254 -3.99 0.54 0.48
CA ALA A 254 -3.84 1.76 1.29
C ALA A 254 -3.37 1.49 2.74
N TYR A 255 -3.71 0.34 3.29
CA TYR A 255 -3.25 -0.13 4.60
C TYR A 255 -1.74 -0.31 4.73
N GLN A 256 -1.00 -0.34 3.62
CA GLN A 256 0.45 -0.57 3.62
C GLN A 256 1.23 0.69 4.03
N PHE A 257 0.61 1.87 3.95
CA PHE A 257 1.25 3.16 4.23
C PHE A 257 2.60 3.27 3.52
N GLU A 258 2.59 3.00 2.22
CA GLU A 258 3.80 2.83 1.43
C GLU A 258 4.47 4.18 1.18
N HIS A 259 5.79 4.15 1.33
CA HIS A 259 6.71 5.19 0.94
C HIS A 259 7.68 4.59 -0.09
N ARG A 260 7.86 5.28 -1.22
CA ARG A 260 8.72 4.82 -2.31
C ARG A 260 9.91 5.72 -2.47
N LEU A 261 11.04 5.07 -2.72
CA LEU A 261 12.11 5.63 -3.49
C LEU A 261 12.02 5.04 -4.91
N VAL A 262 11.90 5.91 -5.90
CA VAL A 262 11.73 5.54 -7.32
C VAL A 262 12.91 6.09 -8.11
N MET A 263 13.52 5.27 -8.97
CA MET A 263 14.48 5.73 -9.97
C MET A 263 13.91 5.53 -11.35
N VAL A 264 13.70 6.63 -12.06
CA VAL A 264 13.03 6.67 -13.36
C VAL A 264 14.07 7.03 -14.43
N PRO A 265 14.25 6.24 -15.49
CA PRO A 265 15.16 6.60 -16.56
C PRO A 265 14.61 7.83 -17.31
N GLN A 266 15.49 8.77 -17.67
CA GLN A 266 15.11 9.97 -18.42
C GLN A 266 14.70 9.64 -19.86
N THR A 267 15.27 8.58 -20.42
CA THR A 267 14.84 7.98 -21.69
C THR A 267 13.98 6.76 -21.39
N PRO A 268 12.76 6.65 -21.94
CA PRO A 268 11.89 5.51 -21.68
C PRO A 268 12.54 4.16 -21.98
N VAL A 269 12.46 3.24 -21.01
CA VAL A 269 12.96 1.87 -21.12
C VAL A 269 11.80 0.91 -20.89
N GLY A 270 11.61 -0.07 -21.78
CA GLY A 270 10.50 -1.01 -21.67
C GLY A 270 10.65 -2.07 -20.57
N LYS A 271 11.89 -2.45 -20.25
CA LYS A 271 12.20 -3.43 -19.20
C LYS A 271 13.57 -3.14 -18.60
N LEU A 272 13.62 -3.01 -17.28
CA LEU A 272 14.87 -2.91 -16.53
C LEU A 272 15.26 -4.27 -15.94
N GLU A 273 16.57 -4.49 -15.79
CA GLU A 273 17.11 -5.63 -15.07
C GLU A 273 17.39 -5.26 -13.61
N TYR A 274 17.36 -6.25 -12.71
CA TYR A 274 17.70 -6.01 -11.30
C TYR A 274 19.06 -5.33 -11.15
N GLN A 275 19.16 -4.39 -10.22
CA GLN A 275 20.41 -3.71 -9.93
C GLN A 275 20.85 -3.97 -8.50
N HIS A 276 22.14 -4.22 -8.33
CA HIS A 276 22.77 -4.38 -7.02
C HIS A 276 23.56 -3.12 -6.68
N LEU A 277 23.33 -2.61 -5.47
CA LEU A 277 24.01 -1.45 -4.92
C LEU A 277 24.71 -1.82 -3.61
N VAL A 278 25.77 -1.07 -3.29
CA VAL A 278 26.49 -1.15 -2.01
C VAL A 278 26.50 0.25 -1.41
N LEU A 279 25.71 0.46 -0.36
CA LEU A 279 25.52 1.76 0.31
C LEU A 279 26.60 2.04 1.37
N GLY A 280 27.41 1.04 1.71
CA GLY A 280 28.08 0.96 3.01
C GLY A 280 27.11 0.54 4.10
N GLY A 281 27.62 -0.09 5.17
CA GLY A 281 26.78 -0.48 6.31
C GLY A 281 25.95 0.69 6.83
N ILE A 282 24.72 0.42 7.25
CA ILE A 282 23.74 1.42 7.70
C ILE A 282 23.36 1.23 9.16
N SER A 283 24.16 0.50 9.94
CA SER A 283 23.90 0.19 11.35
C SER A 283 23.90 1.43 12.26
N ASP A 284 24.45 2.55 11.79
CA ASP A 284 24.42 3.85 12.46
C ASP A 284 23.10 4.60 12.28
N ILE A 285 22.29 4.23 11.29
CA ILE A 285 21.02 4.90 10.94
C ILE A 285 19.81 3.96 10.86
N ALA A 286 20.03 2.67 11.08
CA ALA A 286 18.99 1.65 11.01
C ALA A 286 19.25 0.53 12.02
N LYS A 287 18.18 -0.14 12.40
CA LYS A 287 18.19 -1.29 13.30
C LYS A 287 17.37 -2.43 12.72
N LEU A 288 17.87 -3.65 12.82
CA LEU A 288 17.12 -4.85 12.46
C LEU A 288 16.41 -5.42 13.69
N CYS A 289 15.10 -5.63 13.56
CA CYS A 289 14.28 -6.36 14.52
C CYS A 289 13.96 -7.74 13.93
N CYS A 290 14.22 -8.79 14.70
CA CYS A 290 13.97 -10.18 14.30
C CYS A 290 12.91 -10.80 15.21
N GLY A 291 12.11 -11.71 14.65
CA GLY A 291 11.22 -12.59 15.42
C GLY A 291 11.98 -13.77 16.00
#